data_AF-A0A432K950-F1
#
_entry.id   AF-A0A432K950-F1
#
_cell.length_a   1.000
_cell.length_b   1.000
_cell.length_c   1.000
_cell.angle_alpha   90.00
_cell.angle_beta   90.00
_cell.angle_gamma   90.00
#
_symmetry.space_group_name_H-M   'P 1'
#
loop_
_entity.id
_entity.type
_entity.pdbx_description
1 polymer ?
#
loop_
_entity_poly.entity_id
_entity_poly.type
_entity_poly.pdbx_seq_one_letter_code
_entity_poly.pdbx_strand_id
1 'polypeptide(L)'
;MHCREQIVELRKDYDTIRALDAEVLAISNDLLSGAERAIEHLDLGFPVLFDPDAKVIDSYGIYDTLNDGYTTPSVFIIDKNGDVRWKYIGRPTNQRIIAQLELLQAS
;
A
#
# COMPACT_ATOMS: atom_id res chain seq x y z
N MET A 1 -10.46 -10.73 5.06
CA MET A 1 -11.16 -9.76 5.95
C MET A 1 -10.21 -8.79 6.70
N HIS A 2 -8.93 -8.66 6.34
CA HIS A 2 -7.96 -7.79 7.06
C HIS A 2 -7.38 -6.65 6.20
N CYS A 3 -7.75 -6.55 4.91
CA CYS A 3 -7.30 -5.46 4.03
C CYS A 3 -7.92 -4.10 4.39
N ARG A 4 -9.15 -4.12 4.92
CA ARG A 4 -9.91 -2.90 5.27
C ARG A 4 -9.29 -2.13 6.44
N GLU A 5 -8.77 -2.83 7.45
CA GLU A 5 -8.20 -2.20 8.66
C GLU A 5 -6.97 -1.37 8.32
N GLN A 6 -6.04 -1.93 7.55
CA GLN A 6 -4.82 -1.23 7.16
C GLN A 6 -5.11 0.04 6.32
N ILE A 7 -6.08 -0.04 5.41
CA ILE A 7 -6.50 1.11 4.58
C ILE A 7 -7.12 2.22 5.44
N VAL A 8 -7.98 1.84 6.39
CA VAL A 8 -8.62 2.80 7.32
C VAL A 8 -7.60 3.45 8.24
N GLU A 9 -6.63 2.69 8.76
CA GLU A 9 -5.56 3.25 9.56
C GLU A 9 -4.69 4.19 8.73
N LEU A 10 -4.27 3.80 7.52
CA LEU A 10 -3.43 4.64 6.65
C LEU A 10 -4.08 5.99 6.32
N ARG A 11 -5.41 6.02 6.16
CA ARG A 11 -6.17 7.25 5.96
C ARG A 11 -5.97 8.26 7.11
N LYS A 12 -5.83 7.81 8.36
CA LYS A 12 -5.70 8.71 9.52
C LYS A 12 -4.43 9.57 9.46
N ASP A 13 -3.37 9.03 8.88
CA ASP A 13 -2.07 9.69 8.78
C ASP A 13 -1.73 10.12 7.35
N TYR A 14 -2.71 10.08 6.44
CA TYR A 14 -2.50 10.38 5.04
C TYR A 14 -2.02 11.82 4.82
N ASP A 15 -2.59 12.80 5.52
CA ASP A 15 -2.13 14.19 5.44
C ASP A 15 -0.69 14.36 5.94
N THR A 16 -0.28 13.60 6.95
CA THR A 16 1.11 13.56 7.43
C THR A 16 2.04 13.01 6.36
N ILE A 17 1.64 11.93 5.66
CA ILE A 17 2.40 11.37 4.53
C ILE A 17 2.50 12.40 3.39
N ARG A 18 1.41 13.09 3.05
CA ARG A 18 1.42 14.15 2.03
C ARG A 18 2.30 15.34 2.39
N ALA A 19 2.33 15.72 3.67
CA ALA A 19 3.20 16.79 4.16
C ALA A 19 4.69 16.43 4.00
N LEU A 20 5.01 15.13 3.92
CA LEU A 20 6.33 14.60 3.56
C LEU A 20 6.49 14.42 2.03
N ASP A 21 5.84 15.24 1.20
CA ASP A 21 6.01 15.25 -0.26
C ASP A 21 5.91 13.84 -0.90
N ALA A 22 5.06 13.01 -0.29
CA ALA A 22 4.82 11.62 -0.67
C ALA A 22 3.32 11.41 -0.97
N GLU A 23 3.03 10.44 -1.81
CA GLU A 23 1.67 10.08 -2.19
C GLU A 23 1.42 8.60 -1.90
N VAL A 24 0.19 8.25 -1.54
CA VAL A 24 -0.22 6.87 -1.28
C VAL A 24 -0.95 6.32 -2.50
N LEU A 25 -0.54 5.14 -2.96
CA LEU A 25 -1.28 4.35 -3.94
C LEU A 25 -1.54 2.97 -3.37
N ALA A 26 -2.81 2.61 -3.19
CA ALA A 26 -3.17 1.26 -2.78
C ALA A 26 -3.39 0.36 -4.01
N ILE A 27 -2.99 -0.92 -3.93
CA ILE A 27 -3.19 -1.91 -4.99
C ILE A 27 -3.89 -3.14 -4.39
N SER A 28 -4.88 -3.70 -5.10
CA SER A 28 -5.63 -4.89 -4.66
C SER A 28 -5.94 -5.83 -5.82
N ASN A 29 -5.74 -7.14 -5.64
CA ASN A 29 -6.16 -8.20 -6.57
C ASN A 29 -7.48 -8.89 -6.22
N ASP A 30 -8.07 -8.59 -5.06
CA ASP A 30 -9.32 -9.24 -4.62
C ASP A 30 -10.46 -8.90 -5.59
N LEU A 31 -10.89 -9.88 -6.39
CA LEU A 31 -12.10 -9.82 -7.23
C LEU A 31 -13.27 -9.31 -6.39
N LEU A 32 -13.76 -8.12 -6.75
CA LEU A 32 -14.67 -7.30 -5.98
C LEU A 32 -16.09 -7.90 -5.97
N SER A 33 -16.30 -9.07 -5.36
CA SER A 33 -17.63 -9.48 -4.92
C SER A 33 -17.97 -8.75 -3.62
N GLY A 34 -18.23 -7.44 -3.71
CA GLY A 34 -18.79 -6.62 -2.61
C GLY A 34 -17.87 -5.54 -2.04
N ALA A 35 -16.55 -5.61 -2.25
CA ALA A 35 -15.62 -4.61 -1.72
C ALA A 35 -15.57 -3.29 -2.53
N GLU A 36 -16.04 -3.25 -3.79
CA GLU A 36 -16.22 -2.00 -4.58
C GLU A 36 -17.09 -1.01 -3.85
N ARG A 37 -18.28 -1.43 -3.40
CA ARG A 37 -19.18 -0.57 -2.63
C ARG A 37 -18.61 -0.17 -1.28
N ALA A 38 -17.70 -0.94 -0.69
CA ALA A 38 -17.11 -0.54 0.58
C ALA A 38 -16.00 0.49 0.37
N ILE A 39 -15.13 0.30 -0.64
CA ILE A 39 -13.98 1.16 -0.90
C ILE A 39 -14.38 2.45 -1.64
N GLU A 40 -15.31 2.41 -2.60
CA GLU A 40 -15.86 3.62 -3.23
C GLU A 40 -16.62 4.51 -2.24
N HIS A 41 -17.21 3.92 -1.19
CA HIS A 41 -17.93 4.66 -0.15
C HIS A 41 -17.03 5.08 1.02
N LEU A 42 -15.83 4.49 1.12
CA LEU A 42 -14.79 4.98 1.99
C LEU A 42 -14.08 6.08 1.20
N ASP A 43 -14.35 7.34 1.53
CA ASP A 43 -13.68 8.51 0.97
C ASP A 43 -12.18 8.52 1.30
N LEU A 44 -11.40 7.57 0.78
CA LEU A 44 -10.06 7.22 1.31
C LEU A 44 -9.05 8.36 1.22
N GLY A 45 -9.29 9.34 0.34
CA GLY A 45 -8.39 10.48 0.11
C GLY A 45 -7.22 10.15 -0.82
N PHE A 46 -6.92 8.87 -1.05
CA PHE A 46 -5.84 8.41 -1.94
C PHE A 46 -6.35 7.45 -3.04
N PRO A 47 -5.68 7.40 -4.20
CA PRO A 47 -6.04 6.51 -5.29
C PRO A 47 -5.86 5.03 -4.94
N VAL A 48 -6.73 4.20 -5.53
CA VAL A 48 -6.68 2.74 -5.43
C VAL A 48 -6.64 2.16 -6.84
N LEU A 49 -5.65 1.33 -7.13
CA LEU A 49 -5.55 0.54 -8.35
C LEU A 49 -6.11 -0.86 -8.12
N PHE A 50 -7.05 -1.26 -8.96
CA PHE A 50 -7.56 -2.61 -8.99
C PHE A 50 -6.80 -3.46 -10.01
N ASP A 51 -6.15 -4.52 -9.55
CA ASP A 51 -5.27 -5.41 -10.33
C ASP A 51 -5.76 -6.87 -10.27
N PRO A 52 -6.92 -7.18 -10.89
CA PRO A 52 -7.58 -8.48 -10.76
C PRO A 52 -6.74 -9.66 -11.28
N ASP A 53 -5.89 -9.41 -12.28
CA ASP A 53 -4.97 -10.41 -12.83
C ASP A 53 -3.67 -10.52 -12.01
N ALA A 54 -3.52 -9.73 -10.94
CA ALA A 54 -2.31 -9.60 -10.12
C ALA A 54 -1.04 -9.25 -10.92
N LYS A 55 -1.15 -8.62 -12.10
CA LYS A 55 -0.01 -8.33 -12.98
C LYS A 55 0.96 -7.33 -12.38
N VAL A 56 0.42 -6.28 -11.76
CA VAL A 56 1.23 -5.27 -11.07
C VAL A 56 1.78 -5.86 -9.79
N ILE A 57 0.95 -6.54 -9.00
CA ILE A 57 1.38 -7.22 -7.77
C ILE A 57 2.53 -8.20 -8.03
N ASP A 58 2.46 -9.00 -9.09
CA ASP A 58 3.51 -9.94 -9.48
C ASP A 58 4.80 -9.24 -9.90
N SER A 59 4.72 -8.07 -10.54
CA SER A 59 5.91 -7.27 -10.91
C SER A 59 6.74 -6.80 -9.70
N TYR A 60 6.15 -6.72 -8.50
CA TYR A 60 6.86 -6.43 -7.25
C TYR A 60 7.44 -7.68 -6.57
N GLY A 61 7.23 -8.87 -7.13
CA GLY A 61 7.75 -10.13 -6.62
C GLY A 61 7.18 -10.53 -5.26
N ILE A 62 5.94 -10.11 -4.96
CA ILE A 62 5.23 -10.37 -3.69
C ILE A 62 4.13 -11.44 -3.83
N TYR A 63 3.97 -11.99 -5.02
CA TYR A 63 3.11 -13.15 -5.23
C TYR A 63 3.82 -14.41 -4.74
N ASP A 64 3.12 -15.21 -3.94
CA ASP A 64 3.59 -16.51 -3.43
C ASP A 64 4.90 -16.48 -2.60
N THR A 65 5.24 -15.35 -1.99
CA THR A 65 6.48 -15.21 -1.18
C THR A 65 6.52 -16.09 0.07
N LEU A 66 5.37 -16.63 0.49
CA LEU A 66 5.27 -17.57 1.61
C LEU A 66 4.98 -19.01 1.14
N ASN A 67 4.98 -19.27 -0.17
CA ASN A 67 4.67 -20.56 -0.77
C ASN A 67 3.28 -21.08 -0.34
N ASP A 68 2.35 -20.15 -0.11
CA ASP A 68 0.99 -20.39 0.39
C ASP A 68 -0.09 -20.06 -0.66
N GLY A 69 0.32 -19.63 -1.87
CA GLY A 69 -0.60 -19.24 -2.94
C GLY A 69 -1.30 -17.90 -2.72
N TYR A 70 -0.88 -17.09 -1.74
CA TYR A 70 -1.47 -15.79 -1.43
C TYR A 70 -0.49 -14.62 -1.59
N THR A 71 -1.05 -13.46 -1.95
CA THR A 71 -0.30 -12.21 -1.91
C THR A 71 -0.07 -11.81 -0.46
N THR A 72 1.19 -11.65 -0.05
CA THR A 72 1.49 -11.13 1.27
C THR A 72 1.28 -9.61 1.28
N PRO A 73 0.47 -9.05 2.22
CA PRO A 73 0.35 -7.60 2.37
C PRO A 73 1.73 -6.98 2.44
N SER A 74 1.97 -5.92 1.68
CA SER A 74 3.30 -5.34 1.56
C SER A 74 3.19 -3.83 1.37
N VAL A 75 4.24 -3.11 1.76
CA VAL A 75 4.38 -1.67 1.54
C VAL A 75 5.73 -1.39 0.92
N PHE A 76 5.73 -0.54 -0.10
CA PHE A 76 6.91 -0.08 -0.80
C PHE A 76 6.98 1.45 -0.70
N ILE A 77 8.18 1.99 -0.52
CA ILE A 77 8.46 3.41 -0.73
C ILE A 77 9.32 3.51 -1.98
N ILE A 78 8.78 4.25 -2.96
CA ILE A 78 9.37 4.45 -4.27
C ILE A 78 9.71 5.93 -4.37
N ASP A 79 10.94 6.25 -4.80
CA ASP A 79 11.33 7.65 -5.00
C ASP A 79 10.79 8.21 -6.32
N LYS A 80 11.03 9.51 -6.56
CA LYS A 80 10.57 10.22 -7.76
C LYS A 80 11.22 9.72 -9.07
N ASN A 81 12.31 8.96 -8.98
CA ASN A 81 12.96 8.33 -10.15
C ASN A 81 12.37 6.95 -10.46
N GLY A 82 11.49 6.43 -9.59
CA GLY A 82 10.91 5.10 -9.72
C GLY A 82 11.69 4.00 -9.01
N ASP A 83 12.71 4.33 -8.23
CA ASP A 83 13.51 3.34 -7.51
C ASP A 83 12.85 2.96 -6.17
N VAL A 84 12.79 1.66 -5.89
CA VAL A 84 12.36 1.16 -4.57
C VAL A 84 13.43 1.49 -3.54
N ARG A 85 13.15 2.47 -2.67
CA ARG A 85 14.04 2.87 -1.57
C ARG A 85 13.84 2.05 -0.31
N TRP A 86 12.64 1.50 -0.15
CA TRP A 86 12.32 0.64 0.98
C TRP A 86 11.18 -0.30 0.65
N LYS A 87 11.22 -1.51 1.25
CA LYS A 87 10.14 -2.48 1.18
C LYS A 87 9.91 -3.13 2.54
N TYR A 88 8.65 -3.44 2.81
CA TYR A 88 8.23 -4.20 3.97
C TYR A 88 7.22 -5.26 3.55
N ILE A 89 7.57 -6.52 3.79
CA ILE A 89 6.67 -7.66 3.59
C ILE A 89 5.95 -7.93 4.91
N GLY A 90 4.64 -7.83 4.89
CA GLY A 90 3.75 -7.79 6.05
C GLY A 90 3.03 -6.45 6.20
N ARG A 91 2.46 -6.21 7.38
CA ARG A 91 1.68 -4.99 7.67
C ARG A 91 2.46 -4.07 8.62
N PRO A 92 3.22 -3.07 8.11
CA PRO A 92 3.88 -2.12 9.00
C PRO A 92 2.85 -1.16 9.59
N THR A 93 3.19 -0.53 10.72
CA THR A 93 2.39 0.57 11.27
C THR A 93 2.63 1.85 10.47
N ASN A 94 1.68 2.78 10.47
CA ASN A 94 1.85 4.09 9.83
C ASN A 94 3.06 4.84 10.36
N GLN A 95 3.29 4.80 11.68
CA GLN A 95 4.47 5.43 12.30
C GLN A 95 5.78 4.90 11.70
N ARG A 96 5.84 3.60 11.37
CA ARG A 96 7.03 3.02 10.72
C ARG A 96 7.20 3.52 9.28
N ILE A 97 6.10 3.67 8.55
CA ILE A 97 6.12 4.22 7.18
C ILE A 97 6.61 5.67 7.22
N ILE A 98 6.03 6.49 8.11
CA ILE A 98 6.39 7.90 8.30
C ILE A 98 7.86 8.05 8.69
N ALA A 99 8.32 7.30 9.70
CA ALA A 99 9.73 7.34 10.10
C ALA A 99 10.67 6.98 8.95
N GLN A 100 10.29 6.02 8.10
CA GLN A 100 11.10 5.66 6.94
C GLN A 100 11.11 6.76 5.86
N LEU A 101 9.98 7.44 5.63
CA LEU A 101 9.92 8.60 4.73
C LEU A 101 10.83 9.74 5.23
N GLU A 102 10.77 10.06 6.52
CA GLU A 102 11.64 11.08 7.14
C GLU A 102 13.13 10.74 6.98
N LEU A 103 13.51 9.48 7.20
CA LEU A 103 14.89 9.01 7.01
C LEU A 103 15.36 9.16 5.55
N LEU A 104 14.48 8.90 4.59
CA LEU A 104 14.81 8.99 3.16
C LEU A 104 14.91 10.44 2.66
N GLN A 105 14.21 11.39 3.29
CA GLN A 105 14.33 12.81 2.97
C GLN A 105 15.57 13.47 3.58
N ALA A 106 16.10 12.91 4.67
CA ALA A 106 17.29 13.41 5.34
C ALA A 106 18.61 12.98 4.66
N SER A 107 18.54 12.18 3.59
CA SER A 107 19.67 11.61 2.85
C SER A 107 19.86 12.28 1.49
#